data_AF-A0AAV1HUA5-F1
#
_entry.id   AF-A0AAV1HUA5-F1
#
_cell.length_a   1.000
_cell.length_b   1.000
_cell.length_c   1.000
_cell.angle_alpha   90.00
_cell.angle_beta   90.00
_cell.angle_gamma   90.00
#
_symmetry.space_group_name_H-M   'P 1'
#
loop_
_entity.id
_entity.type
_entity.pdbx_description
1 polymer ?
#
loop_
_entity_poly.entity_id
_entity_poly.type
_entity_poly.pdbx_seq_one_letter_code
_entity_poly.pdbx_strand_id
1 'polypeptide(L)'
;MGSCMSTPDHTHSFPCEPPATRRTYSGIYEEREVSERLSEAAKETSGSKNFIKLHGELSALDVREWIINLDLPVIKMRATALEKGLNVILNPILDCVEQLLTRGCLLGSCQVTWQTADISHIPRLVEIACGADGELGTLASMREATAGMLRVLHAICVAGERGELPVPPALLEISSLNRLMSIASRIVGRDLAHESQEAAAQRWRAWQSAASALGLTSQHLAVALSAQSKALMVHMHMAARHGSGRVSFKVAEATAFTDSLKQASVMGLLDATAGGMVVYPSFSRHSSSGGTSPKDTDESHSHPRQLFFERAGDQIVQDEEASPSGKGAERPALFLRRASTGRLWFNTSLIRSTRRQQQYRWAGWLLGQCFANRASVCLPLPELLFDKLLKGPTFQATVEALSEFDAEQAAAVRGVLGLHAKEYKALARGQGLPEDMPKRTLMRLWVKRLLVDEVLWQYSAFSQGFFTSVDRETLKCWRMTAADLAELAAGPQGAAGPQTRRPTAQSLKAAGQLSQKAAQHIATSNEPVVNTLWKAPANGARQVLIQAQASLRTISGLVHSASGTIFSQ
;
A
#
# COMPACT_ATOMS: atom_id res chain seq x y z
N MET A 1 -65.32 12.22 5.53
CA MET A 1 -64.54 11.96 4.30
C MET A 1 -63.22 11.35 4.76
N GLY A 2 -63.06 10.05 4.95
CA GLY A 2 -63.46 8.94 4.08
C GLY A 2 -62.27 8.58 3.18
N SER A 3 -61.20 8.00 3.73
CA SER A 3 -60.12 7.43 2.92
C SER A 3 -59.73 6.06 3.50
N CYS A 4 -60.01 5.04 2.71
CA CYS A 4 -59.87 3.63 3.01
C CYS A 4 -58.40 3.23 3.11
N MET A 5 -58.05 2.54 4.20
CA MET A 5 -56.84 1.72 4.26
C MET A 5 -57.12 0.40 3.56
N SER A 6 -56.34 0.09 2.53
CA SER A 6 -56.31 -1.22 1.87
C SER A 6 -54.92 -1.82 2.07
N THR A 7 -54.88 -2.90 2.85
CA THR A 7 -53.75 -3.81 3.02
C THR A 7 -53.70 -4.79 1.84
N PRO A 8 -52.53 -5.08 1.25
CA PRO A 8 -52.40 -6.22 0.35
C PRO A 8 -51.93 -7.45 1.12
N ASP A 9 -52.80 -8.45 1.20
CA ASP A 9 -52.45 -9.84 1.46
C ASP A 9 -51.76 -10.42 0.21
N HIS A 10 -50.47 -10.74 0.32
CA HIS A 10 -49.77 -11.59 -0.64
C HIS A 10 -48.99 -12.67 0.11
N THR A 11 -49.66 -13.77 0.42
CA THR A 11 -49.03 -15.06 0.70
C THR A 11 -48.55 -15.66 -0.62
N HIS A 12 -47.32 -15.33 -1.03
CA HIS A 12 -46.60 -16.11 -2.03
C HIS A 12 -45.82 -17.23 -1.34
N SER A 13 -46.32 -18.44 -1.52
CA SER A 13 -45.60 -19.69 -1.27
C SER A 13 -44.37 -19.76 -2.19
N PHE A 14 -43.18 -19.68 -1.60
CA PHE A 14 -41.94 -20.00 -2.30
C PHE A 14 -41.88 -21.52 -2.54
N PRO A 15 -41.64 -21.99 -3.77
CA PRO A 15 -41.25 -23.38 -3.97
C PRO A 15 -39.87 -23.57 -3.34
N CYS A 16 -39.75 -24.52 -2.41
CA CYS A 16 -38.46 -25.04 -1.98
C CYS A 16 -37.74 -25.58 -3.22
N GLU A 17 -36.69 -24.88 -3.66
CA GLU A 17 -35.75 -25.44 -4.62
C GLU A 17 -35.15 -26.73 -4.02
N PRO A 18 -35.07 -27.82 -4.80
CA PRO A 18 -34.40 -29.03 -4.34
C PRO A 18 -32.92 -28.71 -4.07
N PRO A 19 -32.30 -29.31 -3.05
CA PRO A 19 -30.88 -29.13 -2.79
C PRO A 19 -30.10 -29.48 -4.06
N ALA A 20 -29.26 -28.55 -4.52
CA ALA A 20 -28.40 -28.73 -5.68
C ALA A 20 -27.74 -30.11 -5.61
N THR A 21 -28.09 -30.97 -6.56
CA THR A 21 -27.46 -32.28 -6.75
C THR A 21 -25.96 -32.09 -6.76
N ARG A 22 -25.26 -32.74 -5.82
CA ARG A 22 -23.79 -32.83 -5.77
C ARG A 22 -23.26 -33.11 -7.17
N ARG A 23 -22.70 -32.09 -7.83
CA ARG A 23 -21.91 -32.30 -9.04
C ARG A 23 -20.72 -33.19 -8.68
N THR A 24 -20.46 -34.12 -9.57
CA THR A 24 -19.47 -35.19 -9.44
C THR A 24 -18.06 -34.64 -9.33
N TYR A 25 -17.19 -35.37 -8.62
CA TYR A 25 -15.75 -35.12 -8.39
C TYR A 25 -14.89 -34.83 -9.64
N SER A 26 -15.43 -34.86 -10.85
CA SER A 26 -14.68 -34.70 -12.11
C SER A 26 -14.18 -33.27 -12.35
N GLY A 27 -14.90 -32.23 -11.92
CA GLY A 27 -14.47 -30.83 -12.14
C GLY A 27 -13.20 -30.43 -11.39
N ILE A 28 -12.97 -31.01 -10.20
CA ILE A 28 -11.79 -30.70 -9.38
C ILE A 28 -10.49 -31.18 -10.05
N TYR A 29 -10.55 -32.26 -10.83
CA TYR A 29 -9.39 -32.78 -11.57
C TYR A 29 -8.99 -31.85 -12.72
N GLU A 30 -9.96 -31.34 -13.49
CA GLU A 30 -9.70 -30.41 -14.60
C GLU A 30 -9.06 -29.11 -14.11
N GLU A 31 -9.49 -28.56 -12.97
CA GLU A 31 -8.92 -27.32 -12.44
C GLU A 31 -7.49 -27.45 -11.92
N ARG A 32 -7.17 -28.60 -11.31
CA ARG A 32 -5.81 -28.92 -10.87
C ARG A 32 -4.90 -29.09 -12.08
N GLU A 33 -5.39 -29.76 -13.11
CA GLU A 33 -4.69 -29.93 -14.38
C GLU A 33 -4.40 -28.59 -15.06
N VAL A 34 -5.37 -27.66 -15.13
CA VAL A 34 -5.13 -26.31 -15.68
C VAL A 34 -4.10 -25.54 -14.85
N SER A 35 -4.11 -25.68 -13.53
CA SER A 35 -3.13 -25.03 -12.64
C SER A 35 -1.72 -25.58 -12.83
N GLU A 36 -1.59 -26.90 -12.95
CA GLU A 36 -0.33 -27.59 -13.20
C GLU A 36 0.20 -27.23 -14.60
N ARG A 37 -0.66 -27.22 -15.62
CA ARG A 37 -0.31 -26.79 -16.99
C ARG A 37 0.10 -25.33 -17.08
N LEU A 38 -0.53 -24.42 -16.33
CA LEU A 38 -0.09 -23.02 -16.22
C LEU A 38 1.28 -22.94 -15.54
N SER A 39 1.51 -23.73 -14.48
CA SER A 39 2.80 -23.76 -13.80
C SER A 39 3.90 -24.39 -14.66
N GLU A 40 3.59 -25.36 -15.51
CA GLU A 40 4.52 -25.97 -16.45
C GLU A 40 4.83 -25.03 -17.61
N ALA A 41 3.81 -24.40 -18.20
CA ALA A 41 3.99 -23.37 -19.20
C ALA A 41 4.83 -22.20 -18.67
N ALA A 42 4.72 -21.86 -17.39
CA ALA A 42 5.54 -20.83 -16.74
C ALA A 42 7.01 -21.23 -16.56
N LYS A 43 7.36 -22.51 -16.64
CA LYS A 43 8.75 -23.02 -16.52
C LYS A 43 9.44 -23.10 -17.88
N GLU A 44 8.70 -23.28 -18.96
CA GLU A 44 9.25 -23.34 -20.31
C GLU A 44 9.58 -21.93 -20.82
N THR A 45 10.88 -21.65 -20.98
CA THR A 45 11.40 -20.36 -21.50
C THR A 45 10.98 -20.05 -22.95
N SER A 46 10.39 -21.00 -23.67
CA SER A 46 9.93 -20.90 -25.07
C SER A 46 8.41 -20.66 -25.24
N GLY A 47 7.69 -20.25 -24.19
CA GLY A 47 6.27 -20.56 -24.03
C GLY A 47 5.20 -19.48 -24.29
N SER A 48 5.44 -18.37 -25.01
CA SER A 48 4.35 -17.40 -25.29
C SER A 48 3.16 -18.06 -26.01
N LYS A 49 3.45 -18.94 -26.98
CA LYS A 49 2.45 -19.73 -27.71
C LYS A 49 1.67 -20.72 -26.83
N ASN A 50 2.33 -21.29 -25.81
CA ASN A 50 1.69 -22.22 -24.89
C ASN A 50 0.70 -21.49 -23.97
N PHE A 51 1.07 -20.29 -23.49
CA PHE A 51 0.17 -19.44 -22.71
C PHE A 51 -1.04 -18.94 -23.50
N ILE A 52 -0.86 -18.58 -24.77
CA ILE A 52 -1.97 -18.15 -25.63
C ILE A 52 -2.96 -19.29 -25.87
N LYS A 53 -2.49 -20.54 -26.02
CA LYS A 53 -3.36 -21.71 -26.11
C LYS A 53 -4.12 -21.97 -24.80
N LEU A 54 -3.45 -21.85 -23.66
CA LEU A 54 -4.06 -21.98 -22.33
C LEU A 54 -5.13 -20.91 -22.04
N HIS A 55 -5.12 -19.77 -22.74
CA HIS A 55 -6.16 -18.76 -22.55
C HIS A 55 -7.57 -19.28 -22.91
N GLY A 56 -7.70 -20.06 -23.99
CA GLY A 56 -9.00 -20.64 -24.36
C GLY A 56 -9.62 -21.42 -23.21
N GLU A 57 -8.78 -22.18 -22.49
CA GLU A 57 -9.15 -22.94 -21.30
C GLU A 57 -9.45 -22.03 -20.10
N LEU A 58 -8.62 -21.01 -19.85
CA LEU A 58 -8.84 -20.02 -18.79
C LEU A 58 -10.17 -19.27 -18.95
N SER A 59 -10.58 -18.98 -20.18
CA SER A 59 -11.82 -18.27 -20.45
C SER A 59 -13.07 -19.12 -20.19
N ALA A 60 -12.92 -20.45 -20.18
CA ALA A 60 -13.98 -21.42 -19.88
C ALA A 60 -14.07 -21.76 -18.39
N LEU A 61 -13.08 -21.41 -17.57
CA LEU A 61 -13.11 -21.65 -16.14
C LEU A 61 -14.21 -20.84 -15.46
N ASP A 62 -15.04 -21.51 -14.65
CA ASP A 62 -15.84 -20.82 -13.65
C ASP A 62 -14.90 -20.32 -12.54
N VAL A 63 -14.59 -19.03 -12.60
CA VAL A 63 -13.67 -18.39 -11.66
C VAL A 63 -14.15 -18.53 -10.20
N ARG A 64 -15.46 -18.69 -9.96
CA ARG A 64 -15.96 -18.95 -8.60
C ARG A 64 -15.56 -20.34 -8.12
N GLU A 65 -15.79 -21.38 -8.92
CA GLU A 65 -15.41 -22.75 -8.56
C GLU A 65 -13.90 -22.84 -8.35
N TRP A 66 -13.13 -22.16 -9.20
CA TRP A 66 -11.68 -22.11 -9.10
C TRP A 66 -11.18 -21.53 -7.76
N ILE A 67 -11.91 -20.63 -7.12
CA ILE A 67 -11.50 -19.92 -5.90
C ILE A 67 -11.99 -20.63 -4.63
N ILE A 68 -13.09 -21.39 -4.73
CA ILE A 68 -13.71 -22.06 -3.58
C ILE A 68 -12.77 -23.15 -3.03
N ASN A 69 -12.58 -23.16 -1.70
CA ASN A 69 -11.80 -24.16 -0.96
C ASN A 69 -10.28 -24.18 -1.23
N LEU A 70 -9.70 -23.10 -1.76
CA LEU A 70 -8.24 -23.02 -1.87
C LEU A 70 -7.59 -22.68 -0.54
N ASP A 71 -6.52 -23.40 -0.22
CA ASP A 71 -5.61 -22.99 0.84
C ASP A 71 -4.67 -21.86 0.35
N LEU A 72 -4.07 -21.14 1.30
CA LEU A 72 -3.16 -20.04 1.00
C LEU A 72 -1.96 -20.45 0.11
N PRO A 73 -1.33 -21.62 0.30
CA PRO A 73 -0.29 -22.12 -0.60
C PRO A 73 -0.75 -22.25 -2.07
N VAL A 74 -1.93 -22.81 -2.33
CA VAL A 74 -2.45 -22.96 -3.69
C VAL A 74 -2.77 -21.61 -4.33
N ILE A 75 -3.35 -20.68 -3.55
CA ILE A 75 -3.59 -19.30 -4.01
C ILE A 75 -2.29 -18.64 -4.41
N LYS A 76 -1.26 -18.74 -3.56
CA LYS A 76 0.07 -18.17 -3.83
C LYS A 76 0.67 -18.76 -5.10
N MET A 77 0.64 -20.09 -5.24
CA MET A 77 1.14 -20.78 -6.43
C MET A 77 0.43 -20.29 -7.70
N ARG A 78 -0.91 -20.20 -7.67
CA ARG A 78 -1.73 -19.75 -8.80
C ARG A 78 -1.49 -18.28 -9.15
N ALA A 79 -1.43 -17.40 -8.16
CA ALA A 79 -1.11 -15.98 -8.36
C ALA A 79 0.28 -15.82 -8.99
N THR A 80 1.29 -16.55 -8.51
CA THR A 80 2.64 -16.56 -9.10
C THR A 80 2.65 -17.10 -10.54
N ALA A 81 1.86 -18.14 -10.85
CA ALA A 81 1.76 -18.66 -12.21
C ALA A 81 1.13 -17.64 -13.17
N LEU A 82 0.08 -16.94 -12.72
CA LEU A 82 -0.55 -15.85 -13.47
C LEU A 82 0.40 -14.67 -13.70
N GLU A 83 1.17 -14.28 -12.68
CA GLU A 83 2.20 -13.25 -12.83
C GLU A 83 3.24 -13.64 -13.88
N LYS A 84 3.79 -14.86 -13.80
CA LYS A 84 4.76 -15.35 -14.77
C LYS A 84 4.18 -15.39 -16.18
N GLY A 85 2.96 -15.89 -16.36
CA GLY A 85 2.28 -15.92 -17.66
C GLY A 85 2.11 -14.54 -18.25
N LEU A 86 1.61 -13.57 -17.46
CA LEU A 86 1.48 -12.18 -17.89
C LEU A 86 2.83 -11.55 -18.25
N ASN A 87 3.87 -11.82 -17.46
CA ASN A 87 5.22 -11.31 -17.73
C ASN A 87 5.83 -11.87 -19.01
N VAL A 88 5.62 -13.16 -19.30
CA VAL A 88 6.07 -13.80 -20.55
C VAL A 88 5.41 -13.15 -21.77
N ILE A 89 4.15 -12.75 -21.65
CA ILE A 89 3.41 -12.09 -22.72
C ILE A 89 3.84 -10.62 -22.87
N LEU A 90 3.86 -9.87 -21.77
CA LEU A 90 3.97 -8.41 -21.81
C LEU A 90 5.42 -7.93 -21.90
N ASN A 91 6.39 -8.58 -21.24
CA ASN A 91 7.77 -8.05 -21.20
C ASN A 91 8.42 -7.89 -22.58
N PRO A 92 8.35 -8.86 -23.51
CA PRO A 92 8.96 -8.70 -24.84
C PRO A 92 8.40 -7.50 -25.60
N ILE A 93 7.10 -7.24 -25.44
CA ILE A 93 6.41 -6.11 -26.06
C ILE A 93 6.87 -4.80 -25.44
N LEU A 94 6.94 -4.74 -24.11
CA LEU A 94 7.42 -3.57 -23.40
C LEU A 94 8.89 -3.27 -23.72
N ASP A 95 9.74 -4.30 -23.86
CA ASP A 95 11.11 -4.18 -24.34
C ASP A 95 11.14 -3.55 -25.74
N CYS A 96 10.32 -4.06 -26.66
CA CYS A 96 10.22 -3.52 -28.01
C CYS A 96 9.70 -2.07 -28.01
N VAL A 97 8.66 -1.74 -27.23
CA VAL A 97 8.13 -0.37 -27.10
C VAL A 97 9.20 0.59 -26.57
N GLU A 98 9.96 0.21 -25.55
CA GLU A 98 11.05 1.03 -25.03
C GLU A 98 12.17 1.22 -26.07
N GLN A 99 12.50 0.19 -26.84
CA GLN A 99 13.47 0.29 -27.94
C GLN A 99 12.97 1.22 -29.05
N LEU A 100 11.70 1.13 -29.44
CA LEU A 100 11.07 2.02 -30.42
C LEU A 100 11.10 3.47 -29.94
N LEU A 101 10.79 3.73 -28.66
CA LEU A 101 10.85 5.06 -28.07
C LEU A 101 12.28 5.61 -27.95
N THR A 102 13.26 4.73 -27.77
CA THR A 102 14.68 5.10 -27.64
C THR A 102 15.31 5.40 -28.99
N ARG A 103 15.04 4.58 -30.01
CA ARG A 103 15.55 4.78 -31.38
C ARG A 103 14.77 5.84 -32.16
N GLY A 104 13.54 6.10 -31.75
CA GLY A 104 12.56 6.84 -32.53
C GLY A 104 11.87 5.93 -33.54
N CYS A 105 10.54 5.99 -33.58
CA CYS A 105 9.71 5.25 -34.52
C CYS A 105 8.85 6.23 -35.33
N LEU A 106 8.68 5.98 -36.63
CA LEU A 106 7.78 6.77 -37.46
C LEU A 106 6.35 6.23 -37.33
N LEU A 107 5.47 7.02 -36.72
CA LEU A 107 4.03 6.77 -36.70
C LEU A 107 3.36 7.73 -37.68
N GLY A 108 3.10 7.25 -38.90
CA GLY A 108 2.70 8.12 -40.00
C GLY A 108 3.83 9.07 -40.39
N SER A 109 3.57 10.39 -40.34
CA SER A 109 4.58 11.42 -40.60
C SER A 109 5.34 11.89 -39.35
N CYS A 110 4.99 11.40 -38.16
CA CYS A 110 5.55 11.89 -36.89
C CYS A 110 6.62 10.94 -36.35
N GLN A 111 7.79 11.47 -36.01
CA GLN A 111 8.81 10.73 -35.28
C GLN A 111 8.49 10.73 -33.79
N VAL A 112 8.15 9.55 -33.27
CA VAL A 112 7.80 9.32 -31.87
C VAL A 112 9.01 8.80 -31.12
N THR A 113 9.45 9.57 -30.13
CA THR A 113 10.57 9.28 -29.23
C THR A 113 10.10 9.40 -27.78
N TRP A 114 10.94 9.09 -26.80
CA TRP A 114 10.66 9.44 -25.40
C TRP A 114 10.31 10.93 -25.20
N GLN A 115 10.78 11.82 -26.08
CA GLN A 115 10.56 13.25 -25.97
C GLN A 115 9.25 13.73 -26.57
N THR A 116 8.78 13.06 -27.61
CA THR A 116 7.63 13.45 -28.43
C THR A 116 6.44 12.51 -28.27
N ALA A 117 6.59 11.42 -27.51
CA ALA A 117 5.52 10.48 -27.26
C ALA A 117 4.39 11.12 -26.44
N ASP A 118 3.16 10.86 -26.87
CA ASP A 118 1.93 11.10 -26.13
C ASP A 118 1.32 9.75 -25.72
N ILE A 119 0.46 9.75 -24.71
CA ILE A 119 -0.19 8.53 -24.22
C ILE A 119 -1.05 7.85 -25.31
N SER A 120 -1.58 8.65 -26.24
CA SER A 120 -2.34 8.15 -27.39
C SER A 120 -1.49 7.33 -28.37
N HIS A 121 -0.16 7.41 -28.31
CA HIS A 121 0.75 6.62 -29.14
C HIS A 121 0.97 5.19 -28.60
N ILE A 122 0.73 4.93 -27.31
CA ILE A 122 1.00 3.62 -26.68
C ILE A 122 0.34 2.47 -27.44
N PRO A 123 -0.95 2.52 -27.85
CA PRO A 123 -1.59 1.40 -28.54
C PRO A 123 -0.92 1.07 -29.86
N ARG A 124 -0.52 2.09 -30.61
CA ARG A 124 0.14 1.90 -31.90
C ARG A 124 1.57 1.38 -31.73
N LEU A 125 2.29 1.83 -30.71
CA LEU A 125 3.61 1.29 -30.37
C LEU A 125 3.52 -0.19 -29.97
N VAL A 126 2.52 -0.55 -29.18
CA VAL A 126 2.23 -1.95 -28.83
C VAL A 126 1.89 -2.77 -30.06
N GLU A 127 1.05 -2.26 -30.97
CA GLU A 127 0.67 -2.96 -32.19
C GLU A 127 1.90 -3.25 -33.08
N ILE A 128 2.79 -2.26 -33.24
CA ILE A 128 4.05 -2.44 -33.97
C ILE A 128 4.95 -3.45 -33.27
N ALA A 129 5.05 -3.38 -31.93
CA ALA A 129 5.83 -4.33 -31.15
C ALA A 129 5.33 -5.77 -31.30
N CYS A 130 4.00 -5.98 -31.32
CA CYS A 130 3.41 -7.29 -31.57
C CYS A 130 3.69 -7.80 -32.99
N GLY A 131 3.70 -6.90 -33.99
CA GLY A 131 4.01 -7.28 -35.38
C GLY A 131 5.50 -7.56 -35.63
N ALA A 132 6.39 -6.97 -34.83
CA ALA A 132 7.83 -7.16 -34.95
C ALA A 132 8.29 -8.53 -34.42
N ASP A 133 7.56 -9.08 -33.46
CA ASP A 133 7.86 -10.36 -32.83
C ASP A 133 6.83 -11.42 -33.28
N GLY A 134 7.16 -12.10 -34.38
CA GLY A 134 6.30 -13.11 -35.00
C GLY A 134 5.96 -14.32 -34.12
N GLU A 135 6.51 -14.41 -32.90
CA GLU A 135 6.20 -15.48 -31.95
C GLU A 135 5.04 -15.16 -31.01
N LEU A 136 4.73 -13.88 -30.77
CA LEU A 136 3.72 -13.44 -29.80
C LEU A 136 2.26 -13.59 -30.27
N GLY A 137 2.05 -14.03 -31.52
CA GLY A 137 0.72 -14.15 -32.11
C GLY A 137 0.11 -12.79 -32.47
N THR A 138 -1.21 -12.73 -32.65
CA THR A 138 -1.90 -11.48 -33.00
C THR A 138 -2.18 -10.62 -31.76
N LEU A 139 -2.27 -9.30 -31.92
CA LEU A 139 -2.69 -8.37 -30.86
C LEU A 139 -4.03 -8.80 -30.24
N ALA A 140 -4.96 -9.36 -31.03
CA ALA A 140 -6.24 -9.87 -30.54
C ALA A 140 -6.06 -11.06 -29.59
N SER A 141 -5.26 -12.06 -29.99
CA SER A 141 -4.97 -13.24 -29.16
C SER A 141 -4.29 -12.86 -27.84
N MET A 142 -3.36 -11.91 -27.90
CA MET A 142 -2.72 -11.38 -26.70
C MET A 142 -3.74 -10.66 -25.81
N ARG A 143 -4.52 -9.74 -26.37
CA ARG A 143 -5.53 -8.96 -25.65
C ARG A 143 -6.47 -9.87 -24.87
N GLU A 144 -6.93 -10.92 -25.52
CA GLU A 144 -7.76 -11.95 -24.92
C GLU A 144 -7.02 -12.66 -23.77
N ALA A 145 -5.81 -13.17 -24.02
CA ALA A 145 -4.97 -13.82 -23.01
C ALA A 145 -4.75 -12.97 -21.76
N THR A 146 -4.32 -11.72 -21.93
CA THR A 146 -4.12 -10.76 -20.85
C THR A 146 -5.42 -10.49 -20.09
N ALA A 147 -6.53 -10.28 -20.79
CA ALA A 147 -7.83 -10.04 -20.16
C ALA A 147 -8.35 -11.27 -19.39
N GLY A 148 -8.11 -12.49 -19.88
CA GLY A 148 -8.48 -13.74 -19.20
C GLY A 148 -7.72 -13.90 -17.87
N MET A 149 -6.40 -13.78 -17.90
CA MET A 149 -5.56 -13.91 -16.70
C MET A 149 -5.90 -12.84 -15.64
N LEU A 150 -6.17 -11.60 -16.07
CA LEU A 150 -6.51 -10.51 -15.15
C LEU A 150 -7.91 -10.64 -14.56
N ARG A 151 -8.87 -11.24 -15.28
CA ARG A 151 -10.19 -11.56 -14.72
C ARG A 151 -10.09 -12.53 -13.55
N VAL A 152 -9.20 -13.51 -13.67
CA VAL A 152 -8.92 -14.49 -12.59
C VAL A 152 -8.27 -13.80 -11.38
N LEU A 153 -7.24 -12.96 -11.59
CA LEU A 153 -6.62 -12.17 -10.51
C LEU A 153 -7.63 -11.26 -9.80
N HIS A 154 -8.49 -10.58 -10.58
CA HIS A 154 -9.53 -9.71 -10.04
C HIS A 154 -10.52 -10.49 -9.17
N ALA A 155 -10.93 -11.68 -9.58
CA ALA A 155 -11.82 -12.51 -8.78
C ALA A 155 -11.17 -13.01 -7.48
N ILE A 156 -9.88 -13.41 -7.51
CA ILE A 156 -9.11 -13.74 -6.30
C ILE A 156 -9.12 -12.56 -5.33
N CYS A 157 -8.90 -11.35 -5.84
CA CYS A 157 -8.93 -10.13 -5.03
C CYS A 157 -10.30 -9.88 -4.40
N VAL A 158 -11.39 -10.00 -5.17
CA VAL A 158 -12.76 -9.80 -4.67
C VAL A 158 -13.12 -10.83 -3.60
N ALA A 159 -12.69 -12.09 -3.73
CA ALA A 159 -12.86 -13.10 -2.69
C ALA A 159 -12.06 -12.74 -1.42
N GLY A 160 -10.84 -12.21 -1.60
CA GLY A 160 -10.04 -11.71 -0.48
C GLY A 160 -10.68 -10.55 0.27
N GLU A 161 -11.23 -9.56 -0.44
CA GLU A 161 -11.94 -8.42 0.15
C GLU A 161 -13.18 -8.82 0.97
N ARG A 162 -13.83 -9.94 0.60
CA ARG A 162 -14.97 -10.51 1.34
C ARG A 162 -14.55 -11.29 2.59
N GLY A 163 -13.25 -11.46 2.82
CA GLY A 163 -12.71 -12.30 3.88
C GLY A 163 -12.88 -13.79 3.61
N GLU A 164 -13.21 -14.18 2.38
CA GLU A 164 -13.30 -15.59 1.99
C GLU A 164 -11.89 -16.18 1.89
N LEU A 165 -10.89 -15.36 1.51
CA LEU A 165 -9.50 -15.78 1.34
C LEU A 165 -8.50 -14.78 1.95
N PRO A 166 -7.46 -15.22 2.67
CA PRO A 166 -6.42 -14.33 3.19
C PRO A 166 -5.37 -14.06 2.09
N VAL A 167 -5.68 -13.23 1.10
CA VAL A 167 -4.75 -12.93 -0.02
C VAL A 167 -3.95 -11.66 0.29
N PRO A 168 -2.62 -11.75 0.49
CA PRO A 168 -1.77 -10.57 0.58
C PRO A 168 -1.81 -9.77 -0.74
N PRO A 169 -2.01 -8.43 -0.71
CA PRO A 169 -2.05 -7.60 -1.91
C PRO A 169 -0.81 -7.74 -2.80
N ALA A 170 0.37 -7.87 -2.19
CA ALA A 170 1.64 -8.03 -2.89
C ALA A 170 1.72 -9.28 -3.78
N LEU A 171 0.90 -10.31 -3.53
CA LEU A 171 0.85 -11.50 -4.41
C LEU A 171 0.11 -11.24 -5.72
N LEU A 172 -0.68 -10.18 -5.78
CA LEU A 172 -1.49 -9.83 -6.95
C LEU A 172 -0.79 -8.80 -7.85
N GLU A 173 0.31 -8.22 -7.39
CA GLU A 173 1.09 -7.26 -8.16
C GLU A 173 1.77 -7.93 -9.34
N ILE A 174 1.65 -7.30 -10.52
CA ILE A 174 2.21 -7.80 -11.75
C ILE A 174 3.30 -6.85 -12.23
N SER A 175 4.55 -7.33 -12.18
CA SER A 175 5.74 -6.55 -12.49
C SER A 175 5.74 -5.95 -13.91
N SER A 176 5.28 -6.68 -14.93
CA SER A 176 5.14 -6.15 -16.30
C SER A 176 4.09 -5.03 -16.41
N LEU A 177 2.98 -5.11 -15.68
CA LEU A 177 2.00 -4.01 -15.66
C LEU A 177 2.55 -2.77 -14.95
N ASN A 178 3.31 -2.95 -13.86
CA ASN A 178 4.03 -1.86 -13.22
C ASN A 178 5.08 -1.23 -14.15
N ARG A 179 5.74 -2.02 -15.00
CA ARG A 179 6.64 -1.51 -16.04
C ARG A 179 5.90 -0.71 -17.10
N LEU A 180 4.77 -1.20 -17.60
CA LEU A 180 3.89 -0.45 -18.51
C LEU A 180 3.49 0.90 -17.89
N MET A 181 3.13 0.90 -16.60
CA MET A 181 2.82 2.12 -15.87
C MET A 181 4.02 3.06 -15.75
N SER A 182 5.24 2.53 -15.58
CA SER A 182 6.47 3.34 -15.59
C SER A 182 6.71 4.00 -16.95
N ILE A 183 6.46 3.30 -18.06
CA ILE A 183 6.52 3.87 -19.42
C ILE A 183 5.49 5.00 -19.56
N ALA A 184 4.23 4.73 -19.22
CA ALA A 184 3.16 5.73 -19.26
C ALA A 184 3.49 6.94 -18.35
N SER A 185 4.05 6.67 -17.17
CA SER A 185 4.50 7.67 -16.19
C SER A 185 5.54 8.63 -16.77
N ARG A 186 6.50 8.12 -17.54
CA ARG A 186 7.55 8.91 -18.22
C ARG A 186 7.01 9.75 -19.37
N ILE A 187 6.04 9.21 -20.11
CA ILE A 187 5.34 9.92 -21.18
C ILE A 187 4.53 11.08 -20.59
N VAL A 188 3.71 10.80 -19.57
CA VAL A 188 2.81 11.79 -18.95
C VAL A 188 3.57 12.83 -18.11
N GLY A 189 4.69 12.46 -17.50
CA GLY A 189 5.38 13.26 -16.48
C GLY A 189 5.88 14.64 -16.93
N ARG A 190 5.84 14.96 -18.23
CA ARG A 190 6.34 16.22 -18.81
C ARG A 190 5.32 17.36 -18.71
N ASP A 191 4.02 17.06 -18.83
CA ASP A 191 2.99 18.06 -19.09
C ASP A 191 1.93 18.18 -17.97
N LEU A 192 2.17 17.57 -16.81
CA LEU A 192 1.17 17.52 -15.73
C LEU A 192 0.99 18.83 -14.95
N ALA A 193 1.91 19.78 -15.08
CA ALA A 193 1.98 20.94 -14.20
C ALA A 193 0.95 22.03 -14.49
N HIS A 194 0.44 22.09 -15.72
CA HIS A 194 -0.45 23.15 -16.21
C HIS A 194 -1.45 22.58 -17.20
N GLU A 195 -2.12 21.51 -16.80
CA GLU A 195 -3.12 20.88 -17.64
C GLU A 195 -4.52 21.39 -17.28
N SER A 196 -5.24 21.93 -18.26
CA SER A 196 -6.66 22.21 -18.08
C SER A 196 -7.40 20.91 -17.78
N GLN A 197 -8.51 21.00 -17.05
CA GLN A 197 -9.34 19.83 -16.76
C GLN A 197 -9.74 19.07 -18.05
N GLU A 198 -10.03 19.80 -19.13
CA GLU A 198 -10.40 19.20 -20.41
C GLU A 198 -9.24 18.42 -21.06
N ALA A 199 -8.03 18.98 -21.07
CA ALA A 199 -6.85 18.29 -21.58
C ALA A 199 -6.53 17.05 -20.74
N ALA A 200 -6.61 17.15 -19.41
CA ALA A 200 -6.42 16.02 -18.51
C ALA A 200 -7.47 14.93 -18.73
N ALA A 201 -8.72 15.31 -18.96
CA ALA A 201 -9.80 14.39 -19.30
C ALA A 201 -9.61 13.73 -20.68
N GLN A 202 -9.07 14.45 -21.66
CA GLN A 202 -8.71 13.87 -22.96
C GLN A 202 -7.57 12.86 -22.83
N ARG A 203 -6.51 13.21 -22.10
CA ARG A 203 -5.38 12.32 -21.79
C ARG A 203 -5.85 11.08 -21.04
N TRP A 204 -6.73 11.25 -20.07
CA TRP A 204 -7.34 10.14 -19.33
C TRP A 204 -8.13 9.19 -20.24
N ARG A 205 -8.94 9.73 -21.15
CA ARG A 205 -9.65 8.92 -22.16
C ARG A 205 -8.69 8.20 -23.11
N ALA A 206 -7.63 8.88 -23.55
CA ALA A 206 -6.60 8.27 -24.39
C ALA A 206 -5.90 7.11 -23.67
N TRP A 207 -5.58 7.27 -22.39
CA TRP A 207 -5.07 6.19 -21.55
C TRP A 207 -6.07 5.03 -21.41
N GLN A 208 -7.34 5.30 -21.13
CA GLN A 208 -8.37 4.26 -21.02
C GLN A 208 -8.54 3.49 -22.33
N SER A 209 -8.52 4.20 -23.46
CA SER A 209 -8.53 3.59 -24.79
C SER A 209 -7.30 2.71 -25.00
N ALA A 210 -6.13 3.17 -24.55
CA ALA A 210 -4.89 2.42 -24.69
C ALA A 210 -4.85 1.15 -23.82
N ALA A 211 -5.28 1.27 -22.58
CA ALA A 211 -5.47 0.14 -21.68
C ALA A 211 -6.46 -0.88 -22.28
N SER A 212 -7.59 -0.42 -22.83
CA SER A 212 -8.59 -1.30 -23.43
C SER A 212 -8.08 -2.05 -24.67
N ALA A 213 -7.23 -1.41 -25.48
CA ALA A 213 -6.56 -2.06 -26.61
C ALA A 213 -5.67 -3.23 -26.17
N LEU A 214 -5.08 -3.14 -24.97
CA LEU A 214 -4.32 -4.21 -24.31
C LEU A 214 -5.19 -5.21 -23.53
N GLY A 215 -6.52 -5.04 -23.51
CA GLY A 215 -7.43 -5.90 -22.75
C GLY A 215 -7.46 -5.58 -21.25
N LEU A 216 -6.90 -4.43 -20.88
CA LEU A 216 -6.83 -3.95 -19.52
C LEU A 216 -8.06 -3.09 -19.23
N THR A 217 -8.64 -3.31 -18.05
CA THR A 217 -9.71 -2.46 -17.51
C THR A 217 -9.19 -1.76 -16.26
N SER A 218 -9.84 -0.67 -15.83
CA SER A 218 -9.48 -0.01 -14.57
C SER A 218 -9.58 -0.96 -13.37
N GLN A 219 -10.51 -1.92 -13.39
CA GLN A 219 -10.65 -2.92 -12.34
C GLN A 219 -9.46 -3.89 -12.31
N HIS A 220 -8.98 -4.33 -13.48
CA HIS A 220 -7.79 -5.18 -13.57
C HIS A 220 -6.55 -4.44 -13.04
N LEU A 221 -6.37 -3.20 -13.47
CA LEU A 221 -5.24 -2.37 -13.04
C LEU A 221 -5.30 -2.04 -11.54
N ALA A 222 -6.48 -1.75 -10.98
CA ALA A 222 -6.63 -1.47 -9.55
C ALA A 222 -6.16 -2.63 -8.65
N VAL A 223 -6.22 -3.87 -9.14
CA VAL A 223 -5.79 -5.06 -8.39
C VAL A 223 -4.31 -5.37 -8.63
N ALA A 224 -3.84 -5.22 -9.87
CA ALA A 224 -2.56 -5.74 -10.32
C ALA A 224 -1.38 -4.76 -10.23
N LEU A 225 -1.65 -3.49 -9.91
CA LEU A 225 -0.63 -2.45 -9.81
C LEU A 225 -0.07 -2.32 -8.40
N SER A 226 1.20 -1.96 -8.29
CA SER A 226 1.84 -1.56 -7.03
C SER A 226 1.30 -0.22 -6.52
N ALA A 227 1.58 0.10 -5.26
CA ALA A 227 1.17 1.37 -4.64
C ALA A 227 1.57 2.61 -5.47
N GLN A 228 2.81 2.63 -6.00
CA GLN A 228 3.32 3.73 -6.82
C GLN A 228 2.61 3.85 -8.17
N SER A 229 2.32 2.73 -8.82
CA SER A 229 1.59 2.68 -10.08
C SER A 229 0.12 3.09 -9.90
N LYS A 230 -0.53 2.62 -8.83
CA LYS A 230 -1.86 3.09 -8.45
C LYS A 230 -1.86 4.59 -8.15
N ALA A 231 -0.82 5.10 -7.50
CA ALA A 231 -0.72 6.52 -7.19
C ALA A 231 -0.74 7.40 -8.45
N LEU A 232 -0.07 6.96 -9.51
CA LEU A 232 -0.16 7.61 -10.82
C LEU A 232 -1.59 7.59 -11.39
N MET A 233 -2.28 6.45 -11.28
CA MET A 233 -3.66 6.33 -11.76
C MET A 233 -4.64 7.19 -10.97
N VAL A 234 -4.47 7.25 -9.65
CA VAL A 234 -5.19 8.20 -8.79
C VAL A 234 -4.92 9.63 -9.25
N HIS A 235 -3.66 10.02 -9.48
CA HIS A 235 -3.35 11.36 -9.95
C HIS A 235 -3.97 11.71 -11.30
N MET A 236 -3.85 10.85 -12.31
CA MET A 236 -4.42 11.09 -13.63
C MET A 236 -5.95 11.17 -13.57
N HIS A 237 -6.59 10.31 -12.77
CA HIS A 237 -8.04 10.35 -12.58
C HIS A 237 -8.48 11.62 -11.85
N MET A 238 -7.76 12.03 -10.80
CA MET A 238 -7.99 13.30 -10.11
C MET A 238 -7.84 14.50 -11.06
N ALA A 239 -6.79 14.52 -11.87
CA ALA A 239 -6.53 15.60 -12.83
C ALA A 239 -7.63 15.69 -13.89
N ALA A 240 -8.13 14.55 -14.38
CA ALA A 240 -9.27 14.53 -15.30
C ALA A 240 -10.57 15.06 -14.67
N ARG A 241 -10.79 14.81 -13.38
CA ARG A 241 -12.01 15.25 -12.66
C ARG A 241 -11.96 16.70 -12.21
N HIS A 242 -10.81 17.18 -11.79
CA HIS A 242 -10.69 18.46 -11.08
C HIS A 242 -9.70 19.44 -11.73
N GLY A 243 -9.01 19.02 -12.80
CA GLY A 243 -7.81 19.70 -13.31
C GLY A 243 -6.57 19.39 -12.48
N SER A 244 -5.41 19.82 -12.97
CA SER A 244 -4.18 19.85 -12.18
C SER A 244 -3.73 21.29 -11.96
N GLY A 245 -3.30 21.57 -10.72
CA GLY A 245 -2.79 22.89 -10.35
C GLY A 245 -1.27 22.90 -10.21
N ARG A 246 -0.68 24.09 -10.26
CA ARG A 246 0.69 24.32 -9.84
C ARG A 246 0.70 25.17 -8.57
N VAL A 247 1.50 24.75 -7.61
CA VAL A 247 1.82 25.57 -6.43
C VAL A 247 3.33 25.73 -6.32
N SER A 248 3.80 26.94 -6.05
CA SER A 248 5.22 27.21 -5.85
C SER A 248 5.44 27.69 -4.42
N PHE A 249 6.43 27.10 -3.74
CA PHE A 249 6.79 27.50 -2.37
C PHE A 249 8.21 28.02 -2.34
N LYS A 250 8.43 29.17 -1.69
CA LYS A 250 9.77 29.67 -1.36
C LYS A 250 10.07 29.35 0.09
N VAL A 251 10.95 28.40 0.36
CA VAL A 251 11.16 27.87 1.73
C VAL A 251 12.64 27.77 2.06
N ALA A 252 13.01 27.90 3.33
CA ALA A 252 14.32 27.42 3.76
C ALA A 252 14.27 25.92 4.01
N GLU A 253 15.36 25.21 3.77
CA GLU A 253 15.42 23.75 3.93
C GLU A 253 15.08 23.33 5.38
N ALA A 254 15.61 24.06 6.36
CA ALA A 254 15.38 23.85 7.78
C ALA A 254 13.95 24.17 8.26
N THR A 255 13.14 24.86 7.45
CA THR A 255 11.77 25.27 7.80
C THR A 255 10.75 24.97 6.70
N ALA A 256 11.08 24.06 5.78
CA ALA A 256 10.25 23.63 4.66
C ALA A 256 8.76 23.42 5.00
N PHE A 257 8.45 22.70 6.08
CA PHE A 257 7.08 22.46 6.55
C PHE A 257 6.39 23.74 7.01
N THR A 258 7.06 24.54 7.86
CA THR A 258 6.46 25.73 8.47
C THR A 258 6.30 26.86 7.45
N ASP A 259 7.29 27.07 6.59
CA ASP A 259 7.26 28.13 5.57
C ASP A 259 6.23 27.83 4.49
N SER A 260 6.11 26.57 4.08
CA SER A 260 5.08 26.14 3.14
C SER A 260 3.67 26.23 3.74
N LEU A 261 3.49 25.87 5.03
CA LEU A 261 2.21 26.07 5.72
C LEU A 261 1.77 27.54 5.76
N LYS A 262 2.69 28.45 6.07
CA LYS A 262 2.41 29.90 6.09
C LYS A 262 1.95 30.37 4.71
N GLN A 263 2.67 29.99 3.65
CA GLN A 263 2.31 30.34 2.27
C GLN A 263 0.96 29.71 1.87
N ALA A 264 0.76 28.43 2.17
CA ALA A 264 -0.49 27.73 1.88
C ALA A 264 -1.70 28.37 2.57
N SER A 265 -1.52 28.89 3.78
CA SER A 265 -2.56 29.60 4.52
C SER A 265 -2.92 30.93 3.85
N VAL A 266 -1.93 31.70 3.40
CA VAL A 266 -2.16 32.96 2.65
C VAL A 266 -2.86 32.70 1.32
N MET A 267 -2.52 31.57 0.67
CA MET A 267 -3.12 31.15 -0.59
C MET A 267 -4.49 30.48 -0.45
N GLY A 268 -4.97 30.21 0.78
CA GLY A 268 -6.24 29.52 1.01
C GLY A 268 -6.26 28.05 0.54
N LEU A 269 -5.10 27.39 0.41
CA LEU A 269 -5.01 26.04 -0.17
C LEU A 269 -5.71 24.97 0.68
N LEU A 270 -5.84 25.20 1.98
CA LEU A 270 -6.49 24.28 2.91
C LEU A 270 -8.02 24.40 2.92
N ASP A 271 -8.56 25.46 2.32
CA ASP A 271 -9.99 25.74 2.32
C ASP A 271 -10.66 25.35 0.98
N ALA A 272 -9.87 25.17 -0.07
CA ALA A 272 -10.34 24.75 -1.39
C ALA A 272 -10.05 23.26 -1.67
N THR A 273 -10.99 22.57 -2.32
CA THR A 273 -10.73 21.27 -2.93
C THR A 273 -9.90 21.48 -4.19
N ALA A 274 -8.58 21.49 -4.03
CA ALA A 274 -7.68 21.91 -5.09
C ALA A 274 -7.31 20.79 -6.07
N GLY A 275 -7.76 19.56 -5.82
CA GLY A 275 -7.31 18.39 -6.57
C GLY A 275 -5.80 18.15 -6.38
N GLY A 276 -5.22 17.40 -7.32
CA GLY A 276 -3.78 17.16 -7.35
C GLY A 276 -3.02 18.41 -7.78
N MET A 277 -2.20 18.97 -6.89
CA MET A 277 -1.32 20.10 -7.17
C MET A 277 0.13 19.65 -7.30
N VAL A 278 0.78 20.05 -8.39
CA VAL A 278 2.21 19.85 -8.58
C VAL A 278 2.96 20.96 -7.86
N VAL A 279 3.79 20.56 -6.90
CA VAL A 279 4.58 21.43 -6.03
C VAL A 279 5.90 21.78 -6.69
N TYR A 280 6.25 23.06 -6.72
CA TYR A 280 7.51 23.59 -7.22
C TYR A 280 8.24 24.33 -6.09
N PRO A 281 9.06 23.63 -5.29
CA PRO A 281 9.79 24.27 -4.22
C PRO A 281 10.98 25.05 -4.76
N SER A 282 11.23 26.21 -4.17
CA SER A 282 12.41 27.05 -4.38
C SER A 282 13.06 27.24 -3.02
N PHE A 283 14.23 26.63 -2.82
CA PHE A 283 14.96 26.75 -1.57
C PHE A 283 15.69 28.09 -1.49
N SER A 284 15.42 28.88 -0.45
CA SER A 284 16.18 30.09 -0.19
C SER A 284 17.59 29.70 0.26
N ARG A 285 18.61 30.01 -0.54
CA ARG A 285 20.01 29.90 -0.09
C ARG A 285 20.17 30.83 1.11
N HIS A 286 20.55 30.30 2.27
CA HIS A 286 21.00 31.14 3.35
C HIS A 286 22.16 31.96 2.80
N SER A 287 22.00 33.27 2.73
CA SER A 287 23.06 34.20 2.40
C SER A 287 24.06 34.21 3.56
N SER A 288 24.82 33.12 3.72
CA SER A 288 26.00 33.10 4.57
C SER A 288 26.96 34.10 3.95
N SER A 289 27.06 35.24 4.61
CA SER A 289 27.84 36.41 4.23
C SER A 289 29.27 36.06 3.85
N GLY A 290 29.65 36.38 2.61
CA GLY A 290 31.05 36.62 2.23
C GLY A 290 31.96 35.39 2.17
N GLY A 291 31.79 34.55 1.15
CA GLY A 291 32.78 33.53 0.81
C GLY A 291 32.46 32.93 -0.54
N THR A 292 33.41 33.07 -1.48
CA THR A 292 33.49 32.43 -2.80
C THR A 292 32.48 31.31 -3.01
N SER A 293 31.52 31.53 -3.94
CA SER A 293 30.51 30.56 -4.36
C SER A 293 31.12 29.15 -4.39
N PRO A 294 30.69 28.24 -3.50
CA PRO A 294 31.01 26.84 -3.65
C PRO A 294 30.51 26.46 -5.04
N LYS A 295 31.42 25.99 -5.91
CA LYS A 295 31.03 25.28 -7.12
C LYS A 295 29.98 24.27 -6.67
N ASP A 296 28.77 24.40 -7.19
CA ASP A 296 27.67 23.46 -6.98
C ASP A 296 28.21 22.05 -7.25
N THR A 297 28.62 21.34 -6.20
CA THR A 297 29.11 19.97 -6.30
C THR A 297 27.88 19.09 -6.49
N ASP A 298 27.70 18.75 -7.75
CA ASP A 298 26.78 17.84 -8.47
C ASP A 298 26.18 16.58 -7.79
N GLU A 299 26.34 16.30 -6.49
CA GLU A 299 26.19 14.92 -6.00
C GLU A 299 24.93 14.55 -5.19
N SER A 300 23.88 15.36 -5.24
CA SER A 300 22.56 14.86 -4.82
C SER A 300 21.55 15.05 -5.95
N HIS A 301 21.45 14.04 -6.80
CA HIS A 301 20.43 13.91 -7.85
C HIS A 301 18.99 13.79 -7.31
N SER A 302 18.72 14.16 -6.05
CA SER A 302 17.36 14.22 -5.54
C SER A 302 16.60 15.37 -6.21
N HIS A 303 15.52 15.05 -6.91
CA HIS A 303 14.65 16.05 -7.53
C HIS A 303 14.18 17.04 -6.43
N PRO A 304 14.21 18.37 -6.64
CA PRO A 304 13.89 19.35 -5.59
C PRO A 304 12.54 19.13 -4.87
N ARG A 305 11.58 18.50 -5.56
CA ARG A 305 10.30 18.06 -5.00
C ARG A 305 10.49 16.99 -3.93
N GLN A 306 11.21 15.92 -4.23
CA GLN A 306 11.45 14.85 -3.26
C GLN A 306 12.16 15.39 -2.03
N LEU A 307 13.19 16.23 -2.21
CA LEU A 307 13.89 16.89 -1.10
C LEU A 307 12.93 17.75 -0.25
N PHE A 308 12.01 18.50 -0.87
CA PHE A 308 11.02 19.30 -0.13
C PHE A 308 10.09 18.42 0.72
N PHE A 309 9.57 17.33 0.17
CA PHE A 309 8.68 16.43 0.90
C PHE A 309 9.41 15.71 2.04
N GLU A 310 10.65 15.28 1.81
CA GLU A 310 11.52 14.69 2.84
C GLU A 310 11.76 15.64 4.01
N ARG A 311 12.17 16.89 3.72
CA ARG A 311 12.41 17.91 4.75
C ARG A 311 11.16 18.30 5.50
N ALA A 312 10.02 18.35 4.81
CA ALA A 312 8.74 18.58 5.46
C ALA A 312 8.37 17.42 6.39
N GLY A 313 8.62 16.17 5.97
CA GLY A 313 8.46 14.98 6.79
C GLY A 313 9.34 14.97 8.04
N ASP A 314 10.64 15.25 7.89
CA ASP A 314 11.58 15.36 9.00
C ASP A 314 11.07 16.34 10.07
N GLN A 315 10.60 17.52 9.65
CA GLN A 315 10.09 18.56 10.55
C GLN A 315 8.73 18.22 11.20
N ILE A 316 7.96 17.28 10.63
CA ILE A 316 6.69 16.82 11.22
C ILE A 316 6.94 15.96 12.48
N VAL A 317 8.06 15.23 12.51
CA VAL A 317 8.41 14.28 13.60
C VAL A 317 9.51 14.79 14.53
N GLN A 318 10.26 15.80 14.12
CA GLN A 318 11.25 16.43 14.99
C GLN A 318 10.54 17.21 16.09
N ASP A 319 10.86 16.87 17.34
CA ASP A 319 10.71 17.81 18.43
C ASP A 319 11.84 18.82 18.23
N GLU A 320 11.53 20.10 18.02
CA GLU A 320 12.57 21.13 18.10
C GLU A 320 13.01 21.15 19.56
N GLU A 321 13.97 20.27 19.90
CA GLU A 321 14.51 20.11 21.24
C GLU A 321 14.76 21.50 21.79
N ALA A 322 14.19 21.73 22.98
CA ALA A 322 14.25 23.00 23.67
C ALA A 322 15.67 23.54 23.56
N SER A 323 15.83 24.53 22.69
CA SER A 323 17.07 25.28 22.57
C SER A 323 17.55 25.58 23.99
N PRO A 324 18.84 25.40 24.32
CA PRO A 324 19.35 25.45 25.70
C PRO A 324 19.06 26.75 26.46
N SER A 325 18.45 27.73 25.79
CA SER A 325 17.88 28.95 26.35
C SER A 325 16.65 28.76 27.25
N GLY A 326 16.18 27.54 27.53
CA GLY A 326 15.14 27.27 28.53
C GLY A 326 13.75 27.84 28.20
N LYS A 327 13.59 28.46 27.03
CA LYS A 327 12.28 28.78 26.45
C LYS A 327 11.79 27.50 25.79
N GLY A 328 10.74 26.91 26.37
CA GLY A 328 10.21 25.60 25.97
C GLY A 328 10.09 25.44 24.45
N ALA A 329 10.28 24.20 23.98
CA ALA A 329 10.22 23.83 22.57
C ALA A 329 9.05 24.54 21.87
N GLU A 330 9.35 25.50 21.00
CA GLU A 330 8.31 26.28 20.30
C GLU A 330 7.46 25.39 19.39
N ARG A 331 7.98 24.19 19.04
CA ARG A 331 7.38 23.28 18.08
C ARG A 331 7.53 21.81 18.51
N PRO A 332 6.67 21.33 19.43
CA PRO A 332 6.51 19.90 19.65
C PRO A 332 6.09 19.18 18.37
N ALA A 333 6.66 17.99 18.18
CA ALA A 333 6.39 17.08 17.08
C ALA A 333 4.88 16.76 16.95
N LEU A 334 4.41 16.61 15.71
CA LEU A 334 3.02 16.22 15.45
C LEU A 334 2.82 14.71 15.64
N PHE A 335 3.83 13.91 15.30
CA PHE A 335 3.79 12.47 15.52
C PHE A 335 4.96 12.05 16.41
N LEU A 336 4.66 11.22 17.40
CA LEU A 336 5.65 10.64 18.31
C LEU A 336 5.88 9.18 17.95
N ARG A 337 7.13 8.76 18.06
CA ARG A 337 7.49 7.36 17.95
C ARG A 337 7.09 6.65 19.25
N ARG A 338 6.23 5.63 19.16
CA ARG A 338 5.89 4.78 20.29
C ARG A 338 7.07 3.88 20.63
N ALA A 339 7.46 3.84 21.91
CA ALA A 339 8.59 3.04 22.37
C ALA A 339 8.38 1.54 22.12
N SER A 340 7.18 1.04 22.36
CA SER A 340 6.79 -0.38 22.21
C SER A 340 6.92 -0.89 20.77
N THR A 341 6.58 -0.07 19.77
CA THR A 341 6.44 -0.53 18.37
C THR A 341 7.44 0.11 17.43
N GLY A 342 8.10 1.19 17.85
CA GLY A 342 8.90 2.03 16.99
C GLY A 342 8.09 2.75 15.90
N ARG A 343 6.75 2.68 15.90
CA ARG A 343 5.87 3.30 14.89
C ARG A 343 5.46 4.71 15.30
N LEU A 344 5.23 5.57 14.31
CA LEU A 344 4.74 6.93 14.53
C LEU A 344 3.25 6.94 14.85
N TRP A 345 2.84 7.73 15.84
CA TRP A 345 1.43 7.96 16.17
C TRP A 345 1.18 9.41 16.54
N PHE A 346 -0.08 9.85 16.52
CA PHE A 346 -0.44 11.21 16.91
C PHE A 346 0.10 11.57 18.30
N ASN A 347 0.63 12.78 18.41
CA ASN A 347 1.06 13.31 19.70
C ASN A 347 -0.18 13.70 20.55
N THR A 348 -0.50 12.86 21.52
CA THR A 348 -1.66 13.04 22.43
C THR A 348 -1.40 14.05 23.55
N SER A 349 -0.15 14.50 23.75
CA SER A 349 0.16 15.54 24.74
C SER A 349 -0.14 16.95 24.23
N LEU A 350 -0.37 17.11 22.93
CA LEU A 350 -0.69 18.41 22.33
C LEU A 350 -2.07 18.88 22.75
N ILE A 351 -2.16 20.13 23.19
CA ILE A 351 -3.42 20.82 23.43
C ILE A 351 -3.99 21.30 22.09
N ARG A 352 -5.29 21.07 21.88
CA ARG A 352 -6.01 21.53 20.70
C ARG A 352 -5.94 23.05 20.60
N SER A 353 -5.41 23.55 19.48
CA SER A 353 -5.39 24.97 19.12
C SER A 353 -5.52 25.11 17.60
N THR A 354 -5.97 26.27 17.12
CA THR A 354 -6.13 26.54 15.68
C THR A 354 -4.83 26.29 14.91
N ARG A 355 -3.69 26.74 15.46
CA ARG A 355 -2.36 26.52 14.87
C ARG A 355 -2.04 25.02 14.72
N ARG A 356 -2.28 24.21 15.76
CA ARG A 356 -2.02 22.76 15.72
C ARG A 356 -2.94 22.04 14.74
N GLN A 357 -4.20 22.47 14.68
CA GLN A 357 -5.14 21.94 13.69
C GLN A 357 -4.68 22.26 12.25
N GLN A 358 -4.21 23.48 11.99
CA GLN A 358 -3.64 23.84 10.68
C GLN A 358 -2.39 23.02 10.35
N GLN A 359 -1.51 22.77 11.32
CA GLN A 359 -0.34 21.90 11.13
C GLN A 359 -0.74 20.47 10.76
N TYR A 360 -1.69 19.86 11.47
CA TYR A 360 -2.19 18.53 11.12
C TYR A 360 -2.90 18.50 9.77
N ARG A 361 -3.73 19.51 9.46
CA ARG A 361 -4.32 19.68 8.12
C ARG A 361 -3.25 19.73 7.04
N TRP A 362 -2.20 20.52 7.24
CA TRP A 362 -1.11 20.64 6.28
C TRP A 362 -0.31 19.34 6.11
N ALA A 363 -0.02 18.63 7.20
CA ALA A 363 0.61 17.31 7.13
C ALA A 363 -0.24 16.31 6.33
N GLY A 364 -1.57 16.31 6.56
CA GLY A 364 -2.51 15.52 5.77
C GLY A 364 -2.52 15.91 4.30
N TRP A 365 -2.53 17.21 4.01
CA TRP A 365 -2.51 17.75 2.65
C TRP A 365 -1.25 17.33 1.90
N LEU A 366 -0.06 17.49 2.50
CA LEU A 366 1.21 17.06 1.91
C LEU A 366 1.19 15.57 1.58
N LEU A 367 0.70 14.74 2.50
CA LEU A 367 0.61 13.31 2.25
C LEU A 367 -0.37 12.98 1.10
N GLY A 368 -1.50 13.68 1.03
CA GLY A 368 -2.42 13.57 -0.10
C GLY A 368 -1.84 14.12 -1.41
N GLN A 369 -0.81 14.96 -1.38
CA GLN A 369 -0.12 15.44 -2.59
C GLN A 369 1.00 14.53 -3.08
N CYS A 370 1.34 13.47 -2.33
CA CYS A 370 2.29 12.45 -2.78
C CYS A 370 1.88 11.83 -4.13
N PHE A 371 0.57 11.71 -4.39
CA PHE A 371 0.01 11.24 -5.66
C PHE A 371 0.44 12.09 -6.86
N ALA A 372 0.20 13.41 -6.77
CA ALA A 372 0.48 14.34 -7.86
C ALA A 372 1.97 14.61 -8.05
N ASN A 373 2.73 14.55 -6.95
CA ASN A 373 4.14 14.90 -6.96
C ASN A 373 5.09 13.73 -7.18
N ARG A 374 4.57 12.50 -7.06
CA ARG A 374 5.38 11.27 -7.06
C ARG A 374 6.57 11.38 -6.10
N ALA A 375 6.29 12.00 -4.97
CA ALA A 375 7.26 12.31 -3.93
C ALA A 375 6.72 11.80 -2.60
N SER A 376 7.59 11.22 -1.79
CA SER A 376 7.23 10.72 -0.47
C SER A 376 7.63 11.70 0.61
N VAL A 377 6.79 11.84 1.64
CA VAL A 377 7.12 12.57 2.87
C VAL A 377 8.10 11.80 3.77
N CYS A 378 8.44 10.55 3.44
CA CYS A 378 9.34 9.70 4.23
C CYS A 378 8.90 9.54 5.70
N LEU A 379 7.59 9.48 5.91
CA LEU A 379 6.97 9.25 7.22
C LEU A 379 6.45 7.81 7.29
N PRO A 380 7.10 6.92 8.08
CA PRO A 380 6.64 5.55 8.28
C PRO A 380 5.42 5.51 9.21
N LEU A 381 4.28 5.97 8.69
CA LEU A 381 2.99 5.98 9.37
C LEU A 381 2.38 4.56 9.34
N PRO A 382 1.70 4.12 10.41
CA PRO A 382 1.15 2.77 10.50
C PRO A 382 -0.05 2.59 9.58
N GLU A 383 -0.23 1.39 9.03
CA GLU A 383 -1.40 1.01 8.22
C GLU A 383 -2.72 1.31 8.94
N LEU A 384 -2.78 1.17 10.26
CA LEU A 384 -3.96 1.50 11.07
C LEU A 384 -4.48 2.93 10.82
N LEU A 385 -3.57 3.90 10.64
CA LEU A 385 -3.96 5.29 10.33
C LEU A 385 -4.71 5.36 9.00
N PHE A 386 -4.20 4.64 7.99
CA PHE A 386 -4.75 4.63 6.64
C PHE A 386 -6.01 3.78 6.53
N ASP A 387 -6.11 2.68 7.27
CA ASP A 387 -7.34 1.92 7.41
C ASP A 387 -8.45 2.80 7.98
N LYS A 388 -8.14 3.57 9.03
CA LYS A 388 -9.06 4.56 9.60
C LYS A 388 -9.41 5.65 8.58
N LEU A 389 -8.45 6.19 7.82
CA LEU A 389 -8.72 7.17 6.74
C LEU A 389 -9.69 6.62 5.68
N LEU A 390 -9.41 5.43 5.15
CA LEU A 390 -10.17 4.80 4.08
C LEU A 390 -11.59 4.43 4.52
N LYS A 391 -11.73 3.77 5.68
CA LYS A 391 -13.04 3.41 6.26
C LYS A 391 -13.81 4.62 6.80
N GLY A 392 -13.12 5.67 7.25
CA GLY A 392 -13.76 6.87 7.80
C GLY A 392 -14.71 6.53 8.95
N PRO A 393 -16.00 6.96 8.90
CA PRO A 393 -16.97 6.66 9.95
C PRO A 393 -17.25 5.16 10.18
N THR A 394 -16.98 4.30 9.20
CA THR A 394 -17.21 2.85 9.34
C THR A 394 -16.02 2.12 9.97
N PHE A 395 -14.95 2.83 10.34
CA PHE A 395 -13.82 2.26 11.06
C PHE A 395 -14.27 1.78 12.45
N GLN A 396 -14.01 0.50 12.75
CA GLN A 396 -14.29 -0.08 14.06
C GLN A 396 -12.97 -0.31 14.79
N ALA A 397 -12.83 0.30 15.98
CA ALA A 397 -11.68 0.03 16.84
C ALA A 397 -11.83 -1.37 17.45
N THR A 398 -10.94 -2.28 17.06
CA THR A 398 -10.92 -3.66 17.56
C THR A 398 -9.61 -3.97 18.27
N VAL A 399 -9.61 -5.02 19.10
CA VAL A 399 -8.40 -5.47 19.80
C VAL A 399 -7.37 -5.99 18.79
N GLU A 400 -7.83 -6.56 17.68
CA GLU A 400 -7.01 -7.05 16.58
C GLU A 400 -6.27 -5.89 15.91
N ALA A 401 -6.98 -4.80 15.57
CA ALA A 401 -6.39 -3.59 15.02
C ALA A 401 -5.37 -2.95 15.99
N LEU A 402 -5.67 -2.94 17.29
CA LEU A 402 -4.71 -2.50 18.31
C LEU A 402 -3.51 -3.46 18.37
N SER A 403 -3.71 -4.77 18.25
CA SER A 403 -2.65 -5.77 18.33
C SER A 403 -1.68 -5.73 17.15
N GLU A 404 -2.19 -5.44 15.95
CA GLU A 404 -1.38 -5.22 14.76
C GLU A 404 -0.56 -3.94 14.85
N PHE A 405 -1.11 -2.91 15.50
CA PHE A 405 -0.46 -1.62 15.69
C PHE A 405 0.56 -1.62 16.85
N ASP A 406 0.11 -2.04 18.05
CA ASP A 406 0.80 -2.08 19.34
C ASP A 406 0.38 -3.34 20.14
N ALA A 407 1.10 -4.44 19.90
CA ALA A 407 0.84 -5.73 20.51
C ALA A 407 0.95 -5.71 22.05
N GLU A 408 1.82 -4.86 22.61
CA GLU A 408 2.00 -4.72 24.05
C GLU A 408 0.78 -4.05 24.69
N GLN A 409 0.30 -2.93 24.13
CA GLN A 409 -0.94 -2.32 24.60
C GLN A 409 -2.14 -3.23 24.41
N ALA A 410 -2.21 -3.99 23.30
CA ALA A 410 -3.26 -4.98 23.12
C ALA A 410 -3.20 -6.09 24.18
N ALA A 411 -2.01 -6.57 24.55
CA ALA A 411 -1.83 -7.53 25.64
C ALA A 411 -2.29 -6.96 26.98
N ALA A 412 -1.97 -5.70 27.28
CA ALA A 412 -2.44 -5.00 28.48
C ALA A 412 -3.98 -4.91 28.52
N VAL A 413 -4.61 -4.56 27.40
CA VAL A 413 -6.08 -4.53 27.29
C VAL A 413 -6.69 -5.92 27.46
N ARG A 414 -6.09 -6.97 26.88
CA ARG A 414 -6.53 -8.37 27.06
C ARG A 414 -6.38 -8.84 28.52
N GLY A 415 -5.37 -8.32 29.23
CA GLY A 415 -5.13 -8.59 30.65
C GLY A 415 -6.34 -8.28 31.54
N VAL A 416 -7.20 -7.34 31.16
CA VAL A 416 -8.46 -7.02 31.86
C VAL A 416 -9.36 -8.24 32.03
N LEU A 417 -9.35 -9.19 31.06
CA LEU A 417 -10.13 -10.42 31.17
C LEU A 417 -9.67 -11.30 32.33
N GLY A 418 -8.36 -11.31 32.60
CA GLY A 418 -7.72 -12.10 33.63
C GLY A 418 -7.85 -11.55 35.05
N LEU A 419 -8.26 -10.28 35.23
CA LEU A 419 -8.35 -9.66 36.56
C LEU A 419 -9.39 -10.32 37.47
N HIS A 420 -9.09 -10.44 38.75
CA HIS A 420 -10.08 -10.90 39.73
C HIS A 420 -11.20 -9.86 39.92
N ALA A 421 -12.38 -10.28 40.40
CA ALA A 421 -13.54 -9.39 40.53
C ALA A 421 -13.25 -8.15 41.38
N LYS A 422 -12.47 -8.29 42.47
CA LYS A 422 -12.07 -7.18 43.34
C LYS A 422 -11.14 -6.19 42.63
N GLU A 423 -10.16 -6.69 41.88
CA GLU A 423 -9.22 -5.87 41.11
C GLU A 423 -9.92 -5.15 39.97
N TYR A 424 -10.82 -5.85 39.26
CA TYR A 424 -11.64 -5.26 38.21
C TYR A 424 -12.51 -4.12 38.73
N LYS A 425 -13.20 -4.31 39.85
CA LYS A 425 -14.01 -3.25 40.48
C LYS A 425 -13.16 -2.05 40.90
N ALA A 426 -11.98 -2.30 41.48
CA ALA A 426 -11.03 -1.24 41.83
C ALA A 426 -10.55 -0.46 40.59
N LEU A 427 -10.24 -1.16 39.50
CA LEU A 427 -9.86 -0.58 38.22
C LEU A 427 -11.00 0.25 37.60
N ALA A 428 -12.22 -0.31 37.55
CA ALA A 428 -13.40 0.37 37.02
C ALA A 428 -13.69 1.65 37.82
N ARG A 429 -13.68 1.56 39.16
CA ARG A 429 -13.86 2.69 40.06
C ARG A 429 -12.78 3.75 39.87
N GLY A 430 -11.51 3.36 39.75
CA GLY A 430 -10.39 4.27 39.51
C GLY A 430 -10.47 5.02 38.17
N GLN A 431 -11.19 4.46 37.18
CA GLN A 431 -11.47 5.10 35.89
C GLN A 431 -12.81 5.85 35.86
N GLY A 432 -13.56 5.88 36.98
CA GLY A 432 -14.89 6.50 37.05
C GLY A 432 -15.97 5.75 36.25
N LEU A 433 -15.83 4.43 36.08
CA LEU A 433 -16.76 3.58 35.32
C LEU A 433 -17.62 2.71 36.27
N PRO A 434 -18.84 2.29 35.85
CA PRO A 434 -19.68 1.38 36.62
C PRO A 434 -18.95 0.08 36.99
N GLU A 435 -19.03 -0.32 38.26
CA GLU A 435 -18.35 -1.52 38.79
C GLU A 435 -18.90 -2.83 38.23
N ASP A 436 -20.13 -2.81 37.75
CA ASP A 436 -20.87 -3.92 37.15
C ASP A 436 -20.76 -3.95 35.61
N MET A 437 -19.97 -3.04 35.02
CA MET A 437 -19.70 -3.07 33.58
C MET A 437 -19.10 -4.43 33.18
N PRO A 438 -19.56 -5.05 32.08
CA PRO A 438 -18.91 -6.26 31.58
C PRO A 438 -17.46 -5.98 31.16
N LYS A 439 -16.52 -6.85 31.54
CA LYS A 439 -15.10 -6.73 31.16
C LYS A 439 -14.87 -6.52 29.66
N ARG A 440 -15.65 -7.20 28.80
CA ARG A 440 -15.60 -7.04 27.34
C ARG A 440 -15.98 -5.63 26.89
N THR A 441 -16.94 -5.00 27.57
CA THR A 441 -17.33 -3.61 27.32
C THR A 441 -16.21 -2.65 27.72
N LEU A 442 -15.56 -2.87 28.87
CA LEU A 442 -14.39 -2.08 29.28
C LEU A 442 -13.25 -2.16 28.26
N MET A 443 -12.93 -3.36 27.77
CA MET A 443 -11.91 -3.54 26.72
C MET A 443 -12.25 -2.75 25.46
N ARG A 444 -13.49 -2.86 24.95
CA ARG A 444 -13.94 -2.11 23.77
C ARG A 444 -13.83 -0.60 23.99
N LEU A 445 -14.18 -0.12 25.18
CA LEU A 445 -14.06 1.29 25.55
C LEU A 445 -12.59 1.74 25.53
N TRP A 446 -11.68 0.94 26.09
CA TRP A 446 -10.25 1.25 26.11
C TRP A 446 -9.63 1.28 24.71
N VAL A 447 -9.92 0.28 23.87
CA VAL A 447 -9.44 0.27 22.47
C VAL A 447 -9.99 1.48 21.72
N LYS A 448 -11.28 1.79 21.86
CA LYS A 448 -11.89 2.98 21.25
C LYS A 448 -11.21 4.26 21.72
N ARG A 449 -10.95 4.38 23.03
CA ARG A 449 -10.28 5.54 23.60
C ARG A 449 -8.88 5.75 22.99
N LEU A 450 -8.07 4.70 22.95
CA LEU A 450 -6.68 4.74 22.45
C LEU A 450 -6.59 5.03 20.94
N LEU A 451 -7.45 4.38 20.13
CA LEU A 451 -7.37 4.45 18.66
C LEU A 451 -8.24 5.57 18.05
N VAL A 452 -9.26 6.04 18.76
CA VAL A 452 -10.25 6.98 18.25
C VAL A 452 -10.31 8.24 19.10
N ASP A 453 -10.70 8.13 20.37
CA ASP A 453 -11.13 9.30 21.14
C ASP A 453 -9.95 10.24 21.50
N GLU A 454 -8.82 9.69 21.95
CA GLU A 454 -7.64 10.47 22.37
C GLU A 454 -6.95 11.22 21.21
N VAL A 455 -7.18 10.77 19.99
CA VAL A 455 -6.59 11.34 18.77
C VAL A 455 -7.63 12.00 17.86
N LEU A 456 -8.87 12.17 18.33
CA LEU A 456 -10.01 12.51 17.49
C LEU A 456 -9.82 13.82 16.73
N TRP A 457 -9.39 14.87 17.43
CA TRP A 457 -9.25 16.19 16.81
C TRP A 457 -8.02 16.28 15.89
N GLN A 458 -6.91 15.61 16.24
CA GLN A 458 -5.70 15.52 15.42
C GLN A 458 -6.02 14.76 14.12
N TYR A 459 -6.65 13.59 14.26
CA TYR A 459 -7.08 12.77 13.13
C TYR A 459 -8.08 13.49 12.25
N SER A 460 -9.07 14.19 12.83
CA SER A 460 -10.04 14.97 12.05
C SER A 460 -9.36 16.08 11.23
N ALA A 461 -8.44 16.83 11.83
CA ALA A 461 -7.67 17.85 11.14
C ALA A 461 -6.80 17.25 10.02
N PHE A 462 -6.06 16.18 10.32
CA PHE A 462 -5.23 15.47 9.35
C PHE A 462 -6.05 14.91 8.18
N SER A 463 -7.15 14.21 8.48
CA SER A 463 -8.04 13.64 7.48
C SER A 463 -8.64 14.71 6.59
N GLN A 464 -9.05 15.86 7.14
CA GLN A 464 -9.55 16.97 6.34
C GLN A 464 -8.51 17.44 5.33
N GLY A 465 -7.26 17.64 5.75
CA GLY A 465 -6.19 18.02 4.83
C GLY A 465 -5.86 16.96 3.79
N PHE A 466 -5.86 15.68 4.17
CA PHE A 466 -5.64 14.60 3.22
C PHE A 466 -6.71 14.59 2.11
N PHE A 467 -7.98 14.71 2.49
CA PHE A 467 -9.10 14.67 1.55
C PHE A 467 -9.36 15.99 0.80
N THR A 468 -8.64 17.08 1.09
CA THR A 468 -8.63 18.25 0.20
C THR A 468 -7.71 18.06 -1.01
N SER A 469 -6.73 17.15 -0.92
CA SER A 469 -5.80 16.81 -2.01
C SER A 469 -6.29 15.65 -2.90
N VAL A 470 -6.97 14.66 -2.31
CA VAL A 470 -7.43 13.46 -3.01
C VAL A 470 -8.85 13.09 -2.56
N ASP A 471 -9.72 12.68 -3.48
CA ASP A 471 -11.08 12.28 -3.12
C ASP A 471 -11.19 10.79 -2.78
N ARG A 472 -12.18 10.45 -1.93
CA ARG A 472 -12.41 9.08 -1.45
C ARG A 472 -12.86 8.13 -2.57
N GLU A 473 -13.63 8.62 -3.54
CA GLU A 473 -14.16 7.81 -4.63
C GLU A 473 -13.04 7.33 -5.55
N THR A 474 -12.07 8.20 -5.83
CA THR A 474 -10.90 7.87 -6.65
C THR A 474 -10.02 6.85 -5.94
N LEU A 475 -9.74 7.00 -4.64
CA LEU A 475 -9.02 5.99 -3.87
C LEU A 475 -9.74 4.63 -3.88
N LYS A 476 -11.07 4.64 -3.75
CA LYS A 476 -11.89 3.43 -3.82
C LYS A 476 -11.89 2.79 -5.21
N CYS A 477 -11.99 3.59 -6.26
CA CYS A 477 -11.96 3.15 -7.65
C CYS A 477 -10.66 2.39 -7.96
N TRP A 478 -9.54 2.89 -7.44
CA TRP A 478 -8.21 2.29 -7.60
C TRP A 478 -7.85 1.26 -6.52
N ARG A 479 -8.80 0.88 -5.66
CA ARG A 479 -8.60 -0.08 -4.56
C ARG A 479 -7.31 0.21 -3.77
N MET A 480 -7.10 1.48 -3.43
CA MET A 480 -5.99 1.88 -2.58
C MET A 480 -6.17 1.27 -1.19
N THR A 481 -5.23 0.44 -0.77
CA THR A 481 -5.23 -0.21 0.53
C THR A 481 -4.53 0.63 1.59
N ALA A 482 -4.68 0.25 2.85
CA ALA A 482 -3.94 0.88 3.94
C ALA A 482 -2.41 0.69 3.80
N ALA A 483 -1.99 -0.49 3.34
CA ALA A 483 -0.60 -0.79 3.03
C ALA A 483 -0.07 0.08 1.88
N ASP A 484 -0.83 0.24 0.80
CA ASP A 484 -0.44 1.10 -0.33
C ASP A 484 -0.17 2.55 0.13
N LEU A 485 -1.07 3.09 0.95
CA LEU A 485 -0.92 4.46 1.49
C LEU A 485 0.24 4.57 2.47
N ALA A 486 0.48 3.54 3.30
CA ALA A 486 1.63 3.49 4.19
C ALA A 486 2.95 3.43 3.43
N GLU A 487 3.03 2.65 2.35
CA GLU A 487 4.18 2.58 1.47
C GLU A 487 4.47 3.93 0.80
N LEU A 488 3.44 4.58 0.25
CA LEU A 488 3.59 5.91 -0.38
C LEU A 488 4.05 6.96 0.64
N ALA A 489 3.53 6.93 1.86
CA ALA A 489 3.92 7.82 2.95
C ALA A 489 5.38 7.62 3.39
N ALA A 490 5.82 6.36 3.47
CA ALA A 490 7.15 5.98 3.93
C ALA A 490 8.23 6.12 2.84
N GLY A 491 7.84 5.99 1.58
CA GLY A 491 8.72 6.05 0.43
C GLY A 491 9.54 4.76 0.24
N PRO A 492 10.31 4.68 -0.85
CA PRO A 492 11.02 3.45 -1.25
C PRO A 492 12.05 2.98 -0.22
N GLN A 493 12.59 3.89 0.60
CA GLN A 493 13.53 3.53 1.65
C GLN A 493 12.80 3.04 2.92
N GLY A 494 11.63 3.59 3.23
CA GLY A 494 10.91 3.33 4.48
C GLY A 494 10.18 1.98 4.56
N ALA A 495 9.93 1.32 3.42
CA ALA A 495 9.25 0.03 3.37
C ALA A 495 10.09 -1.13 3.95
N ALA A 496 11.41 -0.96 4.07
CA ALA A 496 12.32 -1.95 4.65
C ALA A 496 12.27 -1.96 6.19
N GLY A 497 11.10 -2.23 6.78
CA GLY A 497 10.91 -2.43 8.22
C GLY A 497 11.31 -1.23 9.10
N PRO A 498 11.24 -1.36 10.44
CA PRO A 498 11.74 -0.33 11.34
C PRO A 498 13.23 -0.13 11.07
N GLN A 499 13.54 0.91 10.30
CA GLN A 499 14.89 1.37 10.08
C GLN A 499 15.47 1.75 11.45
N THR A 500 16.23 0.83 12.05
CA THR A 500 17.45 1.23 12.72
C THR A 500 18.17 2.16 11.76
N ARG A 501 18.42 3.41 12.19
CA ARG A 501 19.41 4.32 11.58
C ARG A 501 20.52 3.48 10.96
N ARG A 502 20.93 3.79 9.71
CA ARG A 502 22.03 3.13 8.96
C ARG A 502 22.87 2.30 9.93
N PRO A 503 22.74 0.97 9.93
CA PRO A 503 23.29 0.16 11.00
C PRO A 503 24.75 0.53 11.15
N THR A 504 25.12 1.06 12.32
CA THR A 504 26.51 1.42 12.62
C THR A 504 27.37 0.19 12.34
N ALA A 505 28.63 0.37 11.97
CA ALA A 505 29.53 -0.76 11.71
C ALA A 505 29.51 -1.81 12.84
N GLN A 506 29.22 -1.39 14.08
CA GLN A 506 28.97 -2.25 15.24
C GLN A 506 27.68 -3.08 15.14
N SER A 507 26.55 -2.51 14.76
CA SER A 507 25.28 -3.26 14.61
C SER A 507 25.31 -4.26 13.46
N LEU A 508 26.01 -3.97 12.35
CA LEU A 508 26.28 -4.94 11.29
C LEU A 508 27.15 -6.11 11.78
N LYS A 509 28.17 -5.81 12.60
CA LYS A 509 28.99 -6.84 13.27
C LYS A 509 28.17 -7.71 14.20
N ALA A 510 27.28 -7.11 15.00
CA ALA A 510 26.41 -7.83 15.94
C ALA A 510 25.40 -8.73 15.22
N ALA A 511 24.77 -8.24 14.14
CA ALA A 511 23.87 -9.03 13.30
C ALA A 511 24.60 -10.19 12.60
N GLY A 512 25.82 -9.95 12.09
CA GLY A 512 26.68 -10.99 11.53
C GLY A 512 27.04 -12.07 12.57
N GLN A 513 27.41 -11.66 13.79
CA GLN A 513 27.69 -12.59 14.89
C GLN A 513 26.46 -13.39 15.34
N LEU A 514 25.27 -12.78 15.35
CA LEU A 514 24.00 -13.45 15.66
C LEU A 514 23.63 -14.46 14.57
N SER A 515 23.75 -14.07 13.30
CA SER A 515 23.55 -14.98 12.16
C SER A 515 24.54 -16.15 12.19
N GLN A 516 25.80 -15.89 12.54
CA GLN A 516 26.83 -16.92 12.66
C GLN A 516 26.57 -17.86 13.85
N LYS A 517 26.14 -17.33 15.00
CA LYS A 517 25.74 -18.14 16.16
C LYS A 517 24.48 -18.97 15.87
N ALA A 518 23.51 -18.41 15.16
CA ALA A 518 22.33 -19.14 14.72
C ALA A 518 22.71 -20.25 13.73
N ALA A 519 23.56 -19.96 12.75
CA ALA A 519 24.08 -20.96 11.81
C ALA A 519 24.90 -22.06 12.49
N GLN A 520 25.75 -21.71 13.46
CA GLN A 520 26.48 -22.69 14.29
C GLN A 520 25.53 -23.54 15.12
N HIS A 521 24.50 -22.95 15.72
CA HIS A 521 23.49 -23.68 16.49
C HIS A 521 22.64 -24.59 15.60
N ILE A 522 22.34 -24.19 14.36
CA ILE A 522 21.66 -25.03 13.36
C ILE A 522 22.59 -26.18 12.93
N ALA A 523 23.87 -25.91 12.67
CA ALA A 523 24.84 -26.91 12.22
C ALA A 523 25.24 -27.92 13.32
N THR A 524 25.14 -27.53 14.60
CA THR A 524 25.42 -28.40 15.76
C THR A 524 24.19 -29.07 16.34
N SER A 525 22.98 -28.61 15.96
CA SER A 525 21.75 -29.31 16.28
C SER A 525 21.65 -30.52 15.36
N ASN A 526 21.82 -31.72 15.92
CA ASN A 526 21.70 -32.98 15.20
C ASN A 526 20.52 -32.96 14.20
N GLU A 527 20.82 -33.32 12.95
CA GLU A 527 19.96 -33.31 11.76
C GLU A 527 18.60 -34.05 11.82
N PRO A 528 18.25 -34.92 12.79
CA PRO A 528 16.95 -35.58 12.74
C PRO A 528 15.78 -34.61 12.85
N VAL A 529 15.85 -33.55 13.66
CA VAL A 529 14.64 -32.77 14.03
C VAL A 529 14.06 -31.99 12.84
N VAL A 530 14.90 -31.36 12.02
CA VAL A 530 14.45 -30.56 10.87
C VAL A 530 13.96 -31.47 9.74
N ASN A 531 14.64 -32.58 9.46
CA ASN A 531 14.19 -33.54 8.45
C ASN A 531 12.95 -34.34 8.89
N THR A 532 12.75 -34.55 10.20
CA THR A 532 11.54 -35.22 10.73
C THR A 532 10.33 -34.29 10.75
N LEU A 533 10.52 -32.97 10.93
CA LEU A 533 9.46 -31.95 10.82
C LEU A 533 8.80 -31.92 9.44
N TRP A 534 9.56 -32.22 8.38
CA TRP A 534 9.04 -32.24 7.01
C TRP A 534 8.54 -33.61 6.54
N LYS A 535 8.83 -34.70 7.27
CA LYS A 535 8.55 -36.09 6.84
C LYS A 535 7.65 -36.90 7.78
N ALA A 536 7.27 -36.38 8.96
CA ALA A 536 6.48 -37.18 9.92
C ALA A 536 4.99 -37.31 9.51
N PRO A 537 4.46 -38.54 9.37
CA PRO A 537 3.02 -38.75 9.28
C PRO A 537 2.32 -38.39 10.61
N ALA A 538 1.03 -38.05 10.52
CA ALA A 538 0.21 -37.38 11.53
C ALA A 538 0.26 -37.93 12.98
N ASN A 539 0.71 -39.18 13.19
CA ASN A 539 0.76 -39.80 14.51
C ASN A 539 2.03 -39.50 15.33
N GLY A 540 3.08 -38.92 14.74
CA GLY A 540 4.30 -38.47 15.46
C GLY A 540 4.34 -36.99 15.83
N ALA A 541 3.37 -36.20 15.36
CA ALA A 541 3.42 -34.73 15.37
C ALA A 541 3.50 -34.12 16.79
N ARG A 542 2.98 -34.79 17.81
CA ARG A 542 2.84 -34.21 19.16
C ARG A 542 4.18 -34.09 19.90
N GLN A 543 5.07 -35.08 19.79
CA GLN A 543 6.40 -35.02 20.41
C GLN A 543 7.33 -34.04 19.66
N VAL A 544 7.23 -34.01 18.33
CA VAL A 544 7.98 -33.07 17.48
C VAL A 544 7.56 -31.62 17.77
N LEU A 545 6.26 -31.36 17.97
CA LEU A 545 5.75 -30.03 18.35
C LEU A 545 6.28 -29.58 19.72
N ILE A 546 6.37 -30.49 20.70
CA ILE A 546 6.89 -30.20 22.05
C ILE A 546 8.39 -29.85 22.00
N GLN A 547 9.20 -30.59 21.24
CA GLN A 547 10.62 -30.27 21.07
C GLN A 547 10.82 -28.96 20.30
N ALA A 548 10.06 -28.72 19.23
CA ALA A 548 10.13 -27.47 18.49
C ALA A 548 9.76 -26.25 19.35
N GLN A 549 8.73 -26.37 20.20
CA GLN A 549 8.36 -25.32 21.16
C GLN A 549 9.45 -25.06 22.20
N ALA A 550 10.16 -26.10 22.66
CA ALA A 550 11.28 -25.94 23.59
C ALA A 550 12.46 -25.19 22.92
N SER A 551 12.84 -25.57 21.69
CA SER A 551 13.90 -24.89 20.93
C SER A 551 13.54 -23.43 20.62
N LEU A 552 12.29 -23.15 20.24
CA LEU A 552 11.82 -21.79 19.99
C LEU A 552 11.82 -20.92 21.26
N ARG A 553 11.51 -21.50 22.43
CA ARG A 553 11.62 -20.79 23.72
C ARG A 553 13.08 -20.43 24.05
N THR A 554 14.03 -21.34 23.78
CA THR A 554 15.47 -21.06 23.98
C THR A 554 15.96 -19.96 23.05
N ILE A 555 15.58 -20.00 21.77
CA ILE A 555 15.91 -18.95 20.79
C ILE A 555 15.30 -17.61 21.22
N SER A 556 14.02 -17.60 21.62
CA SER A 556 13.34 -16.41 22.12
C SER A 556 14.02 -15.83 23.36
N GLY A 557 14.48 -16.67 24.28
CA GLY A 557 15.22 -16.26 25.48
C GLY A 557 16.58 -15.61 25.15
N LEU A 558 17.32 -16.18 24.18
CA LEU A 558 18.58 -15.62 23.69
C LEU A 558 18.38 -14.26 23.00
N VAL A 559 17.30 -14.10 22.23
CA VAL A 559 16.95 -12.83 21.57
C VAL A 559 16.55 -11.75 22.59
N HIS A 560 15.79 -12.09 23.64
CA HIS A 560 15.39 -11.15 24.69
C HIS A 560 16.60 -10.74 25.57
N SER A 561 17.49 -11.68 25.90
CA SER A 561 18.75 -11.41 26.60
C SER A 561 19.67 -10.45 25.82
N ALA A 562 19.80 -10.67 24.52
CA ALA A 562 20.60 -9.80 23.65
C ALA A 562 19.98 -8.40 23.52
N SER A 563 18.64 -8.32 23.41
CA SER A 563 17.93 -7.04 23.29
C SER A 563 18.03 -6.20 24.57
N GLY A 564 17.97 -6.82 25.76
CA GLY A 564 18.15 -6.11 27.03
C GLY A 564 19.55 -5.50 27.24
N THR A 565 20.57 -6.07 26.59
CA THR A 565 21.97 -5.58 26.69
C THR A 565 22.26 -4.44 25.72
N ILE A 566 21.49 -4.34 24.63
CA ILE A 566 21.65 -3.30 23.60
C ILE A 566 20.90 -2.01 23.96
N PHE A 567 19.87 -2.08 24.82
CA PHE A 567 19.11 -0.91 25.28
C PHE A 567 19.60 -0.31 26.62
N SER A 568 20.58 -0.95 27.27
CA SER A 568 21.22 -0.43 28.50
C SER A 568 22.58 0.24 28.27
N GLN A 569 22.98 0.44 27.01
CA GLN A 569 24.12 1.24 26.57
C GLN A 569 23.59 2.32 25.62
#